data_AF-A0A0D9Y947-F1
#
_entry.id   AF-A0A0D9Y947-F1
#
_cell.length_a   1.000
_cell.length_b   1.000
_cell.length_c   1.000
_cell.angle_alpha   90.00
_cell.angle_beta   90.00
_cell.angle_gamma   90.00
#
_symmetry.space_group_name_H-M   'P 1'
#
loop_
_entity.id
_entity.type
_entity.pdbx_description
1 polymer ?
#
loop_
_entity_poly.entity_id
_entity_poly.type
_entity_poly.pdbx_seq_one_letter_code
_entity_poly.pdbx_strand_id
1 'polypeptide(L)'
;MHDTGLSARAAGASSSSSPYAGASSATSVSDDDDESKIRKANPAFVAAAYARLHSSHRAAASFLLLLAVAATAFLIGGARPRADCPPPRLDARFLALPDAAAASDFGALGVPWCRSKTGKIVEWTSKDLLRGLEEFVPIYETRPIKNNMYGMGFDHSFGLWFVARWLKPDLMIESGVFKGHSTWVLRQAMPNTKIISLSPRHPEKYLKKGPAYVDGNCTYLAGKDFIDFGSVDWGKLLRNHGISDLSRVLVFFDDHQSELKRLKQASIVGFRHIIFEDNYDTGTGDHYSLRQICDQEHIRGGGHSCFWDSDEARLRSRRKSFWEKAVETDELCGKDDAWWGVRGYMRDNFNHSNKAISYKEHFQNSRLVESVLDLYWELPPVAGPSLTHQTRYDPARASDPIIEDGRFGMFQRIGLARLDASVFNGYTQMSYVQISGSMLSREDA
;
A
#
# COMPACT_ATOMS: atom_id res chain seq x y z
N MET A 1 -8.88 -25.12 -53.72
CA MET A 1 -9.61 -26.39 -53.64
C MET A 1 -10.41 -26.37 -52.35
N HIS A 2 -11.71 -26.69 -52.43
CA HIS A 2 -12.67 -27.00 -51.34
C HIS A 2 -12.34 -26.45 -49.93
N ASP A 3 -12.99 -25.42 -49.38
CA ASP A 3 -14.26 -24.76 -49.70
C ASP A 3 -15.54 -25.61 -49.60
N THR A 4 -16.28 -25.39 -48.51
CA THR A 4 -17.76 -25.42 -48.37
C THR A 4 -18.14 -24.68 -47.08
N GLY A 5 -19.30 -24.00 -47.06
CA GLY A 5 -19.90 -23.39 -45.87
C GLY A 5 -21.42 -23.25 -46.01
N LEU A 6 -22.06 -22.40 -45.19
CA LEU A 6 -23.51 -22.06 -45.22
C LEU A 6 -24.48 -23.20 -44.77
N SER A 7 -25.73 -22.97 -44.31
CA SER A 7 -26.39 -21.82 -43.65
C SER A 7 -27.78 -22.20 -43.04
N ALA A 8 -28.30 -21.35 -42.16
CA ALA A 8 -29.72 -21.02 -41.87
C ALA A 8 -30.85 -22.06 -41.59
N ARG A 9 -31.49 -21.87 -40.41
CA ARG A 9 -32.94 -21.72 -40.09
C ARG A 9 -34.07 -22.53 -40.81
N ALA A 10 -34.88 -23.22 -39.99
CA ALA A 10 -36.37 -23.27 -39.99
C ALA A 10 -36.82 -23.65 -38.54
N ALA A 11 -37.88 -23.15 -37.88
CA ALA A 11 -39.30 -22.90 -38.21
C ALA A 11 -40.16 -24.17 -38.29
N GLY A 12 -41.42 -24.22 -37.81
CA GLY A 12 -42.21 -23.28 -36.96
C GLY A 12 -42.62 -23.94 -35.62
N ALA A 13 -43.73 -23.60 -34.95
CA ALA A 13 -44.78 -22.58 -35.16
C ALA A 13 -45.28 -22.11 -33.74
N SER A 14 -46.51 -21.75 -33.36
CA SER A 14 -47.86 -21.65 -33.98
C SER A 14 -48.81 -20.80 -33.10
N SER A 15 -49.78 -20.10 -33.72
CA SER A 15 -51.16 -19.74 -33.28
C SER A 15 -51.50 -19.38 -31.80
N SER A 16 -52.34 -18.38 -31.47
CA SER A 16 -53.13 -17.38 -32.24
C SER A 16 -53.95 -16.53 -31.22
N SER A 17 -54.37 -15.27 -31.43
CA SER A 17 -54.03 -14.24 -32.44
C SER A 17 -54.54 -12.86 -31.95
N SER A 18 -54.47 -11.83 -32.80
CA SER A 18 -55.18 -10.54 -32.69
C SER A 18 -56.36 -10.49 -33.73
N PRO A 19 -57.12 -9.40 -34.02
CA PRO A 19 -56.66 -7.99 -34.20
C PRO A 19 -57.62 -6.82 -33.81
N TYR A 20 -57.05 -5.59 -33.74
CA TYR A 20 -57.48 -4.26 -34.26
C TYR A 20 -58.97 -3.82 -34.28
N ALA A 21 -59.35 -2.52 -34.29
CA ALA A 21 -58.76 -1.20 -33.95
C ALA A 21 -59.81 -0.09 -34.26
N GLY A 22 -59.63 1.17 -33.80
CA GLY A 22 -60.21 2.36 -34.49
C GLY A 22 -60.98 3.41 -33.68
N ALA A 23 -60.34 4.58 -33.50
CA ALA A 23 -60.82 5.97 -33.65
C ALA A 23 -62.20 6.52 -33.14
N SER A 24 -62.10 7.79 -32.69
CA SER A 24 -63.01 8.94 -32.91
C SER A 24 -64.35 9.15 -32.14
N SER A 25 -64.32 10.23 -31.33
CA SER A 25 -65.30 11.35 -31.23
C SER A 25 -66.74 11.20 -30.70
N ALA A 26 -66.94 11.84 -29.52
CA ALA A 26 -67.92 12.92 -29.24
C ALA A 26 -69.43 12.66 -29.04
N THR A 27 -69.98 13.31 -27.99
CA THR A 27 -71.36 13.85 -27.82
C THR A 27 -72.57 12.87 -27.82
N SER A 28 -73.69 13.11 -27.11
CA SER A 28 -74.06 13.97 -25.96
C SER A 28 -75.56 13.81 -25.61
N VAL A 29 -75.99 13.99 -24.33
CA VAL A 29 -77.42 14.17 -23.89
C VAL A 29 -78.30 12.91 -24.09
N SER A 30 -79.40 12.61 -23.39
CA SER A 30 -80.22 13.24 -22.31
C SER A 30 -80.40 12.24 -21.12
N ASP A 31 -80.81 12.59 -19.89
CA ASP A 31 -82.09 13.17 -19.36
C ASP A 31 -83.33 12.26 -19.60
N ASP A 32 -84.30 12.11 -18.68
CA ASP A 32 -84.49 12.65 -17.32
C ASP A 32 -84.03 11.62 -16.22
N ASP A 33 -84.64 11.27 -15.06
CA ASP A 33 -85.91 11.57 -14.33
C ASP A 33 -85.72 11.24 -12.80
N ASP A 34 -86.71 11.49 -11.92
CA ASP A 34 -86.62 11.38 -10.44
C ASP A 34 -87.73 10.53 -9.77
N GLU A 35 -87.41 9.78 -8.69
CA GLU A 35 -88.33 9.69 -7.55
C GLU A 35 -87.62 9.46 -6.19
N SER A 36 -88.13 10.14 -5.15
CA SER A 36 -87.46 10.33 -3.86
C SER A 36 -87.60 9.19 -2.83
N LYS A 37 -86.62 9.08 -1.91
CA LYS A 37 -86.81 8.69 -0.48
C LYS A 37 -85.65 9.14 0.43
N ILE A 38 -85.90 9.16 1.74
CA ILE A 38 -85.20 10.02 2.73
C ILE A 38 -83.96 9.37 3.39
N ARG A 39 -82.92 10.21 3.56
CA ARG A 39 -81.73 10.13 4.43
C ARG A 39 -81.53 8.86 5.31
N LYS A 40 -80.34 8.26 5.18
CA LYS A 40 -79.55 7.74 6.31
C LYS A 40 -78.14 8.34 6.28
N ALA A 41 -77.63 8.79 7.42
CA ALA A 41 -76.26 9.27 7.54
C ALA A 41 -75.28 8.08 7.64
N ASN A 42 -74.17 8.13 6.92
CA ASN A 42 -73.28 6.98 6.76
C ASN A 42 -72.16 6.99 7.84
N PRO A 43 -71.91 5.90 8.61
CA PRO A 43 -71.08 5.96 9.83
C PRO A 43 -69.60 6.38 9.63
N ALA A 44 -69.06 6.27 8.42
CA ALA A 44 -67.63 6.44 8.14
C ALA A 44 -67.06 7.82 8.52
N PHE A 45 -67.87 8.89 8.47
CA PHE A 45 -67.36 10.26 8.65
C PHE A 45 -67.03 10.61 10.12
N VAL A 46 -67.73 10.00 11.08
CA VAL A 46 -67.51 10.26 12.52
C VAL A 46 -66.22 9.60 13.02
N ALA A 47 -65.92 8.38 12.55
CA ALA A 47 -64.70 7.66 12.91
C ALA A 47 -63.43 8.41 12.47
N ALA A 48 -63.46 9.01 11.27
CA ALA A 48 -62.33 9.78 10.73
C ALA A 48 -62.03 11.06 11.56
N ALA A 49 -63.05 11.70 12.13
CA ALA A 49 -62.87 12.85 13.01
C ALA A 49 -62.27 12.45 14.37
N TYR A 50 -62.80 11.39 15.00
CA TYR A 50 -62.33 10.90 16.30
C TYR A 50 -60.86 10.45 16.27
N ALA A 51 -60.44 9.77 15.20
CA ALA A 51 -59.06 9.34 15.01
C ALA A 51 -58.06 10.51 14.96
N ARG A 52 -58.41 11.59 14.25
CA ARG A 52 -57.55 12.78 14.10
C ARG A 52 -57.42 13.58 15.40
N LEU A 53 -58.46 13.62 16.23
CA LEU A 53 -58.39 14.29 17.53
C LEU A 53 -57.46 13.53 18.49
N HIS A 54 -57.57 12.20 18.57
CA HIS A 54 -56.68 11.39 19.40
C HIS A 54 -55.22 11.35 18.94
N SER A 55 -54.93 11.45 17.64
CA SER A 55 -53.54 11.59 17.18
C SER A 55 -52.93 12.92 17.61
N SER A 56 -53.69 14.02 17.59
CA SER A 56 -53.25 15.35 18.04
C SER A 56 -52.85 15.34 19.52
N HIS A 57 -53.73 14.85 20.40
CA HIS A 57 -53.44 14.81 21.84
C HIS A 57 -52.27 13.90 22.20
N ARG A 58 -52.07 12.77 21.49
CA ARG A 58 -50.90 11.90 21.69
C ARG A 58 -49.60 12.56 21.24
N ALA A 59 -49.60 13.25 20.10
CA ALA A 59 -48.43 14.00 19.63
C ALA A 59 -48.06 15.14 20.60
N ALA A 60 -49.05 15.90 21.09
CA ALA A 60 -48.85 16.96 22.08
C ALA A 60 -48.29 16.41 23.42
N ALA A 61 -48.83 15.30 23.91
CA ALA A 61 -48.33 14.65 25.13
C ALA A 61 -46.88 14.15 24.97
N SER A 62 -46.52 13.53 23.83
CA SER A 62 -45.14 13.12 23.54
C SER A 62 -44.18 14.32 23.44
N PHE A 63 -44.64 15.44 22.86
CA PHE A 63 -43.82 16.66 22.76
C PHE A 63 -43.60 17.32 24.12
N LEU A 64 -44.62 17.37 24.98
CA LEU A 64 -44.49 17.82 26.37
C LEU A 64 -43.58 16.91 27.19
N LEU A 65 -43.62 15.59 26.99
CA LEU A 65 -42.72 14.64 27.64
C LEU A 65 -41.26 14.86 27.20
N LEU A 66 -41.03 15.08 25.90
CA LEU A 66 -39.69 15.43 25.38
C LEU A 66 -39.18 16.75 25.94
N LEU A 67 -40.04 17.78 26.07
CA LEU A 67 -39.69 19.04 26.72
C LEU A 67 -39.38 18.86 28.21
N ALA A 68 -40.11 18.01 28.93
CA ALA A 68 -39.84 17.70 30.33
C ALA A 68 -38.51 16.93 30.51
N VAL A 69 -38.19 15.99 29.61
CA VAL A 69 -36.89 15.30 29.58
C VAL A 69 -35.76 16.27 29.23
N ALA A 70 -35.95 17.18 28.27
CA ALA A 70 -34.96 18.21 27.94
C ALA A 70 -34.74 19.19 29.11
N ALA A 71 -35.81 19.66 29.76
CA ALA A 71 -35.73 20.55 30.92
C ALA A 71 -35.07 19.88 32.13
N THR A 72 -35.39 18.63 32.42
CA THR A 72 -34.71 17.88 33.51
C THR A 72 -33.24 17.61 33.19
N ALA A 73 -32.89 17.27 31.94
CA ALA A 73 -31.50 17.17 31.53
C ALA A 73 -30.74 18.51 31.65
N PHE A 74 -31.38 19.63 31.33
CA PHE A 74 -30.80 20.98 31.45
C PHE A 74 -30.60 21.38 32.93
N LEU A 75 -31.56 21.07 33.81
CA LEU A 75 -31.47 21.32 35.25
C LEU A 75 -30.41 20.43 35.93
N ILE A 76 -30.31 19.15 35.54
CA ILE A 76 -29.27 18.23 36.00
C ILE A 76 -27.87 18.66 35.49
N GLY A 77 -27.80 19.22 34.27
CA GLY A 77 -26.58 19.82 33.72
C GLY A 77 -26.16 21.10 34.43
N GLY A 78 -27.12 21.95 34.81
CA GLY A 78 -26.87 23.21 35.54
C GLY A 78 -26.52 23.05 37.02
N ALA A 79 -26.79 21.88 37.62
CA ALA A 79 -26.64 21.63 39.06
C ALA A 79 -25.33 20.89 39.44
N ARG A 80 -24.25 21.06 38.68
CA ARG A 80 -22.91 20.56 39.05
C ARG A 80 -21.96 21.72 39.40
N PRO A 81 -21.21 21.65 40.51
CA PRO A 81 -20.21 22.66 40.83
C PRO A 81 -19.10 22.67 39.77
N ARG A 82 -18.57 23.86 39.50
CA ARG A 82 -17.58 24.12 38.45
C ARG A 82 -16.19 23.62 38.88
N ALA A 83 -15.96 22.32 38.72
CA ALA A 83 -14.62 21.77 38.64
C ALA A 83 -14.09 21.97 37.22
N ASP A 84 -13.06 22.78 37.04
CA ASP A 84 -12.49 23.09 35.73
C ASP A 84 -11.72 21.88 35.15
N CYS A 85 -12.46 20.98 34.49
CA CYS A 85 -11.88 20.02 33.57
C CYS A 85 -11.57 20.74 32.25
N PRO A 86 -10.30 20.88 31.83
CA PRO A 86 -10.00 21.29 30.46
C PRO A 86 -10.55 20.25 29.47
N PRO A 87 -10.78 20.62 28.19
CA PRO A 87 -11.13 19.64 27.17
C PRO A 87 -10.04 18.55 27.10
N PRO A 88 -10.38 17.30 26.73
CA PRO A 88 -9.42 16.22 26.66
C PRO A 88 -8.33 16.56 25.65
N ARG A 89 -7.17 17.00 26.15
CA ARG A 89 -5.96 17.03 25.36
C ARG A 89 -5.66 15.59 24.96
N LEU A 90 -5.55 15.35 23.65
CA LEU A 90 -4.80 14.21 23.14
C LEU A 90 -3.36 14.42 23.62
N ASP A 91 -3.05 13.84 24.78
CA ASP A 91 -1.82 14.12 25.49
C ASP A 91 -0.66 13.54 24.68
N ALA A 92 0.33 14.35 24.32
CA ALA A 92 1.42 13.93 23.43
C ALA A 92 2.23 12.75 24.02
N ARG A 93 2.11 12.52 25.32
CA ARG A 93 2.60 11.36 26.05
C ARG A 93 1.98 10.03 25.61
N PHE A 94 0.82 10.02 24.96
CA PHE A 94 0.21 8.80 24.41
C PHE A 94 0.86 8.32 23.10
N LEU A 95 1.68 9.16 22.46
CA LEU A 95 2.58 8.78 21.36
C LEU A 95 4.01 8.46 21.83
N ALA A 96 4.34 8.75 23.09
CA ALA A 96 5.67 8.56 23.66
C ALA A 96 5.58 7.73 24.96
N LEU A 97 5.47 6.40 24.82
CA LEU A 97 5.62 5.44 25.92
C LEU A 97 7.05 5.55 26.48
N PRO A 98 7.26 6.06 27.70
CA PRO A 98 8.59 6.31 28.23
C PRO A 98 9.11 5.11 29.01
N ASP A 99 9.25 3.96 28.34
CA ASP A 99 9.88 2.76 28.93
C ASP A 99 10.53 1.84 27.89
N ALA A 100 11.42 2.42 27.06
CA ALA A 100 12.26 1.68 26.10
C ALA A 100 13.30 0.72 26.75
N ALA A 101 13.23 0.56 28.08
CA ALA A 101 14.05 -0.36 28.87
C ALA A 101 13.29 -1.62 29.32
N ALA A 102 11.96 -1.69 29.13
CA ALA A 102 11.15 -2.88 29.38
C ALA A 102 10.92 -3.70 28.09
N ALA A 103 11.94 -3.77 27.23
CA ALA A 103 11.88 -4.56 26.01
C ALA A 103 11.97 -6.05 26.34
N SER A 104 10.97 -6.84 25.95
CA SER A 104 11.14 -8.28 25.77
C SER A 104 12.11 -8.48 24.59
N ASP A 105 13.24 -9.14 24.82
CA ASP A 105 14.30 -9.32 23.82
C ASP A 105 13.89 -10.20 22.61
N PHE A 106 12.68 -10.74 22.60
CA PHE A 106 12.04 -11.41 21.47
C PHE A 106 10.68 -10.79 21.15
N GLY A 107 10.37 -10.64 19.86
CA GLY A 107 9.01 -10.47 19.27
C GLY A 107 8.22 -9.18 19.56
N ALA A 108 8.42 -8.52 20.70
CA ALA A 108 7.50 -7.51 21.26
C ALA A 108 7.58 -6.11 20.61
N LEU A 109 7.63 -6.06 19.27
CA LEU A 109 7.77 -4.88 18.41
C LEU A 109 9.15 -4.19 18.50
N GLY A 110 10.06 -4.65 17.63
CA GLY A 110 11.19 -3.86 17.15
C GLY A 110 11.36 -4.04 15.63
N VAL A 111 12.32 -3.33 15.03
CA VAL A 111 12.66 -3.47 13.61
C VAL A 111 13.73 -4.56 13.44
N PRO A 112 13.42 -5.74 12.87
CA PRO A 112 14.45 -6.69 12.45
C PRO A 112 15.25 -6.07 11.31
N TRP A 113 16.57 -6.27 11.35
CA TRP A 113 17.52 -5.66 10.41
C TRP A 113 18.53 -6.70 9.95
N CYS A 114 18.88 -6.68 8.67
CA CYS A 114 19.95 -7.55 8.18
C CYS A 114 21.30 -7.09 8.70
N ARG A 115 22.00 -8.00 9.40
CA ARG A 115 23.37 -7.78 9.86
C ARG A 115 24.33 -7.76 8.67
N SER A 116 25.03 -6.64 8.45
CA SER A 116 26.13 -6.58 7.49
C SER A 116 27.42 -7.18 8.08
N LYS A 117 28.23 -7.84 7.24
CA LYS A 117 29.50 -8.51 7.64
C LYS A 117 30.45 -7.63 8.45
N THR A 118 30.50 -6.34 8.12
CA THR A 118 31.49 -5.39 8.60
C THR A 118 30.92 -4.36 9.57
N GLY A 119 29.60 -4.37 9.80
CA GLY A 119 28.90 -3.30 10.49
C GLY A 119 28.90 -1.96 9.72
N LYS A 120 29.29 -1.93 8.43
CA LYS A 120 29.28 -0.70 7.64
C LYS A 120 27.86 -0.16 7.50
N ILE A 121 27.71 1.12 7.81
CA ILE A 121 26.51 1.94 7.64
C ILE A 121 26.64 2.89 6.43
N VAL A 122 25.55 3.58 6.11
CA VAL A 122 25.53 4.64 5.07
C VAL A 122 26.35 5.86 5.48
N GLU A 123 26.86 6.58 4.48
CA GLU A 123 27.69 7.78 4.65
C GLU A 123 26.86 9.07 4.78
N TRP A 124 25.58 9.03 4.40
CA TRP A 124 24.66 10.17 4.47
C TRP A 124 23.99 10.30 5.83
N THR A 125 23.73 11.54 6.24
CA THR A 125 23.08 11.89 7.51
C THR A 125 21.64 12.36 7.31
N SER A 126 20.87 12.50 8.39
CA SER A 126 19.54 13.12 8.35
C SER A 126 19.57 14.56 7.78
N LYS A 127 20.71 15.27 7.87
CA LYS A 127 20.89 16.59 7.24
C LYS A 127 21.01 16.52 5.72
N ASP A 128 21.57 15.42 5.20
CA ASP A 128 21.63 15.15 3.76
C ASP A 128 20.25 14.78 3.23
N LEU A 129 19.53 13.92 3.95
CA LEU A 129 18.15 13.56 3.62
C LEU A 129 17.22 14.79 3.61
N LEU A 130 17.33 15.68 4.60
CA LEU A 130 16.56 16.94 4.64
C LEU A 130 16.89 17.87 3.45
N ARG A 131 18.17 18.01 3.06
CA ARG A 131 18.55 18.75 1.83
C ARG A 131 18.01 18.07 0.57
N GLY A 132 18.03 16.74 0.53
CA GLY A 132 17.45 15.95 -0.56
C GLY A 132 15.95 16.21 -0.71
N LEU A 133 15.21 16.31 0.38
CA LEU A 133 13.78 16.67 0.36
C LEU A 133 13.54 18.09 -0.15
N GLU A 134 14.38 19.05 0.26
CA GLU A 134 14.32 20.45 -0.22
C GLU A 134 14.59 20.55 -1.74
N GLU A 135 15.42 19.67 -2.33
CA GLU A 135 15.60 19.53 -3.79
C GLU A 135 14.46 18.72 -4.47
N PHE A 136 13.97 17.65 -3.84
CA PHE A 136 13.08 16.66 -4.47
C PHE A 136 11.59 17.02 -4.44
N VAL A 137 11.08 17.73 -3.41
CA VAL A 137 9.65 18.12 -3.36
C VAL A 137 9.18 18.85 -4.63
N PRO A 138 9.85 19.91 -5.13
CA PRO A 138 9.43 20.58 -6.37
C PRO A 138 9.59 19.68 -7.60
N ILE A 139 10.54 18.75 -7.61
CA ILE A 139 10.67 17.74 -8.68
C ILE A 139 9.43 16.85 -8.69
N TYR A 140 9.03 16.29 -7.56
CA TYR A 140 7.86 15.41 -7.43
C TYR A 140 6.52 16.10 -7.73
N GLU A 141 6.41 17.41 -7.51
CA GLU A 141 5.27 18.23 -7.96
C GLU A 141 5.13 18.18 -9.50
N THR A 142 6.23 18.10 -10.27
CA THR A 142 6.18 18.02 -11.75
C THR A 142 5.78 16.66 -12.32
N ARG A 143 5.84 15.56 -11.55
CA ARG A 143 5.71 14.16 -12.05
C ARG A 143 4.58 13.93 -13.08
N PRO A 144 4.78 13.13 -14.14
CA PRO A 144 3.76 12.90 -15.17
C PRO A 144 2.58 12.07 -14.65
N ILE A 145 2.82 11.16 -13.70
CA ILE A 145 1.82 10.24 -13.15
C ILE A 145 1.35 10.79 -11.79
N LYS A 146 0.33 11.65 -11.80
CA LYS A 146 -0.17 12.29 -10.56
C LYS A 146 -0.75 11.27 -9.58
N ASN A 147 -1.56 10.33 -10.09
CA ASN A 147 -2.07 9.18 -9.35
C ASN A 147 -1.30 7.91 -9.73
N ASN A 148 -0.36 7.48 -8.88
CA ASN A 148 0.43 6.27 -9.09
C ASN A 148 -0.10 5.03 -8.32
N MET A 149 -1.41 4.93 -8.07
CA MET A 149 -2.01 3.74 -7.45
C MET A 149 -1.49 2.43 -8.08
N TYR A 150 -1.10 1.47 -7.21
CA TYR A 150 -0.37 0.23 -7.52
C TYR A 150 1.12 0.41 -7.92
N GLY A 151 1.80 1.43 -7.38
CA GLY A 151 3.26 1.58 -7.43
C GLY A 151 3.73 2.68 -6.48
N MET A 152 5.04 2.92 -6.41
CA MET A 152 5.69 3.88 -5.49
C MET A 152 4.92 5.19 -5.23
N GLY A 153 4.76 5.51 -3.94
CA GLY A 153 4.33 6.81 -3.42
C GLY A 153 5.47 7.83 -3.33
N PHE A 154 5.28 8.91 -2.55
CA PHE A 154 6.30 9.96 -2.38
C PHE A 154 7.59 9.41 -1.77
N ASP A 155 7.48 8.69 -0.66
CA ASP A 155 8.60 8.26 0.18
C ASP A 155 9.59 7.41 -0.62
N HIS A 156 9.14 6.32 -1.23
CA HIS A 156 9.98 5.44 -2.06
C HIS A 156 10.53 6.18 -3.29
N SER A 157 9.75 7.09 -3.90
CA SER A 157 10.24 7.95 -4.99
C SER A 157 11.39 8.86 -4.55
N PHE A 158 11.31 9.41 -3.33
CA PHE A 158 12.39 10.21 -2.74
C PHE A 158 13.61 9.34 -2.45
N GLY A 159 13.44 8.15 -1.87
CA GLY A 159 14.56 7.24 -1.57
C GLY A 159 15.31 6.79 -2.82
N LEU A 160 14.59 6.34 -3.85
CA LEU A 160 15.16 5.94 -5.13
C LEU A 160 15.92 7.10 -5.80
N TRP A 161 15.33 8.30 -5.79
CA TRP A 161 16.00 9.50 -6.28
C TRP A 161 17.26 9.81 -5.48
N PHE A 162 17.18 9.83 -4.15
CA PHE A 162 18.26 10.21 -3.24
C PHE A 162 19.47 9.28 -3.36
N VAL A 163 19.25 7.96 -3.36
CA VAL A 163 20.35 6.98 -3.50
C VAL A 163 21.00 7.08 -4.89
N ALA A 164 20.22 7.28 -5.96
CA ALA A 164 20.78 7.53 -7.30
C ALA A 164 21.59 8.84 -7.38
N ARG A 165 21.11 9.93 -6.76
CA ARG A 165 21.82 11.23 -6.64
C ARG A 165 23.11 11.12 -5.83
N TRP A 166 23.13 10.28 -4.80
CA TRP A 166 24.30 10.08 -3.94
C TRP A 166 25.39 9.27 -4.66
N LEU A 167 25.02 8.09 -5.19
CA LEU A 167 25.96 7.15 -5.81
C LEU A 167 26.49 7.61 -7.17
N LYS A 168 25.71 8.41 -7.92
CA LYS A 168 26.05 8.92 -9.26
C LYS A 168 26.54 7.81 -10.22
N PRO A 169 25.70 6.80 -10.49
CA PRO A 169 26.06 5.65 -11.32
C PRO A 169 26.20 6.02 -12.81
N ASP A 170 26.99 5.22 -13.54
CA ASP A 170 27.17 5.33 -15.00
C ASP A 170 26.05 4.59 -15.77
N LEU A 171 25.39 3.66 -15.09
CA LEU A 171 24.22 2.92 -15.58
C LEU A 171 23.25 2.66 -14.42
N MET A 172 21.96 2.84 -14.68
CA MET A 172 20.87 2.42 -13.80
C MET A 172 20.09 1.29 -14.46
N ILE A 173 19.79 0.25 -13.72
CA ILE A 173 18.97 -0.88 -14.15
C ILE A 173 17.73 -0.90 -13.26
N GLU A 174 16.54 -0.98 -13.85
CA GLU A 174 15.29 -1.23 -13.13
C GLU A 174 14.61 -2.50 -13.64
N SER A 175 14.06 -3.30 -12.74
CA SER A 175 13.18 -4.42 -13.04
C SER A 175 11.89 -4.20 -12.28
N GLY A 176 10.78 -3.96 -12.99
CA GLY A 176 9.55 -3.43 -12.37
C GLY A 176 9.15 -2.04 -12.88
N VAL A 177 8.89 -1.91 -14.18
CA VAL A 177 8.62 -0.59 -14.80
C VAL A 177 7.18 -0.10 -14.56
N PHE A 178 6.21 -1.01 -14.58
CA PHE A 178 4.77 -0.71 -14.56
C PHE A 178 4.37 0.45 -15.52
N LYS A 179 4.04 1.63 -14.98
CA LYS A 179 3.67 2.85 -15.75
C LYS A 179 4.88 3.72 -16.15
N GLY A 180 6.10 3.40 -15.72
CA GLY A 180 7.31 4.19 -15.93
C GLY A 180 7.58 5.27 -14.87
N HIS A 181 6.95 5.20 -13.70
CA HIS A 181 7.17 6.19 -12.62
C HIS A 181 8.58 6.08 -12.03
N SER A 182 9.04 4.85 -11.78
CA SER A 182 10.44 4.51 -11.45
C SER A 182 11.42 5.09 -12.47
N THR A 183 11.19 4.85 -13.76
CA THR A 183 12.03 5.37 -14.85
C THR A 183 12.10 6.90 -14.84
N TRP A 184 10.97 7.58 -14.56
CA TRP A 184 10.91 9.03 -14.45
C TRP A 184 11.72 9.54 -13.26
N VAL A 185 11.57 8.94 -12.08
CA VAL A 185 12.32 9.27 -10.86
C VAL A 185 13.83 9.14 -11.09
N LEU A 186 14.28 8.02 -11.69
CA LEU A 186 15.67 7.79 -12.06
C LEU A 186 16.19 8.82 -13.07
N ARG A 187 15.39 9.18 -14.09
CA ARG A 187 15.74 10.23 -15.05
C ARG A 187 15.82 11.61 -14.40
N GLN A 188 15.02 11.92 -13.39
CA GLN A 188 15.16 13.17 -12.62
C GLN A 188 16.39 13.16 -11.70
N ALA A 189 16.80 11.99 -11.20
CA ALA A 189 18.01 11.86 -10.38
C ALA A 189 19.28 12.09 -11.21
N MET A 190 19.37 11.41 -12.36
CA MET A 190 20.55 11.41 -13.21
C MET A 190 20.18 11.63 -14.70
N PRO A 191 19.93 12.90 -15.11
CA PRO A 191 19.38 13.24 -16.43
C PRO A 191 20.10 12.63 -17.63
N ASN A 192 21.43 12.47 -17.57
CA ASN A 192 22.26 11.97 -18.67
C ASN A 192 22.69 10.50 -18.53
N THR A 193 22.41 9.83 -17.40
CA THR A 193 22.84 8.44 -17.17
C THR A 193 22.01 7.45 -17.99
N LYS A 194 22.62 6.35 -18.43
CA LYS A 194 21.94 5.30 -19.20
C LYS A 194 20.94 4.56 -18.30
N ILE A 195 19.78 4.18 -18.85
CA ILE A 195 18.78 3.36 -18.15
C ILE A 195 18.52 2.09 -18.96
N ILE A 196 18.44 0.95 -18.28
CA ILE A 196 17.94 -0.32 -18.83
C ILE A 196 16.74 -0.75 -17.98
N SER A 197 15.60 -0.99 -18.62
CA SER A 197 14.31 -1.18 -17.94
C SER A 197 13.67 -2.51 -18.33
N LEU A 198 13.49 -3.42 -17.37
CA LEU A 198 12.97 -4.76 -17.55
C LEU A 198 11.50 -4.83 -17.09
N SER A 199 10.60 -5.24 -17.99
CA SER A 199 9.18 -5.41 -17.66
C SER A 199 8.45 -6.32 -18.66
N PRO A 200 7.61 -7.27 -18.21
CA PRO A 200 6.73 -8.03 -19.10
C PRO A 200 5.85 -7.16 -20.02
N ARG A 201 5.61 -5.89 -19.64
CA ARG A 201 4.80 -4.93 -20.40
C ARG A 201 5.47 -3.56 -20.50
N HIS A 202 5.75 -3.12 -21.73
CA HIS A 202 6.31 -1.80 -22.01
C HIS A 202 5.37 -0.68 -21.50
N PRO A 203 5.89 0.40 -20.86
CA PRO A 203 5.04 1.42 -20.23
C PRO A 203 4.12 2.17 -21.21
N GLU A 204 4.46 2.23 -22.50
CA GLU A 204 3.57 2.78 -23.55
C GLU A 204 2.17 2.13 -23.53
N LYS A 205 2.08 0.86 -23.13
CA LYS A 205 0.85 0.06 -23.15
C LYS A 205 -0.13 0.49 -22.04
N TYR A 206 0.25 1.48 -21.22
CA TYR A 206 -0.59 2.13 -20.20
C TYR A 206 -1.08 3.52 -20.64
N LEU A 207 -0.43 4.18 -21.62
CA LEU A 207 -0.88 5.48 -22.18
C LEU A 207 -2.33 5.44 -22.70
N LYS A 208 -2.80 4.28 -23.15
CA LYS A 208 -4.19 4.04 -23.58
C LYS A 208 -5.21 3.92 -22.43
N LYS A 209 -4.75 3.89 -21.18
CA LYS A 209 -5.57 3.73 -19.95
C LYS A 209 -5.46 4.93 -19.00
N GLY A 210 -4.47 5.79 -19.17
CA GLY A 210 -4.20 6.94 -18.30
C GLY A 210 -2.75 7.42 -18.44
N PRO A 211 -2.29 8.32 -17.55
CA PRO A 211 -0.90 8.78 -17.54
C PRO A 211 0.10 7.63 -17.34
N ALA A 212 1.13 7.65 -18.16
CA ALA A 212 2.31 6.80 -18.09
C ALA A 212 3.52 7.58 -18.64
N TYR A 213 4.73 7.10 -18.36
CA TYR A 213 5.97 7.72 -18.81
C TYR A 213 6.81 6.72 -19.61
N VAL A 214 7.46 7.21 -20.67
CA VAL A 214 8.39 6.44 -21.49
C VAL A 214 9.60 7.33 -21.70
N ASP A 215 10.78 6.86 -21.30
CA ASP A 215 12.03 7.61 -21.47
C ASP A 215 12.65 7.31 -22.84
N GLY A 216 12.88 8.35 -23.65
CA GLY A 216 13.42 8.21 -25.00
C GLY A 216 14.91 7.82 -25.07
N ASN A 217 15.59 7.74 -23.92
CA ASN A 217 17.00 7.36 -23.78
C ASN A 217 17.16 6.12 -22.87
N CYS A 218 16.09 5.32 -22.74
CA CYS A 218 16.09 4.08 -22.00
C CYS A 218 16.03 2.86 -22.94
N THR A 219 16.78 1.82 -22.61
CA THR A 219 16.74 0.53 -23.30
C THR A 219 15.77 -0.41 -22.59
N TYR A 220 14.55 -0.52 -23.14
CA TYR A 220 13.52 -1.39 -22.59
C TYR A 220 13.65 -2.83 -23.08
N LEU A 221 13.87 -3.76 -22.15
CA LEU A 221 13.70 -5.20 -22.37
C LEU A 221 12.26 -5.56 -22.00
N ALA A 222 11.32 -5.40 -22.95
CA ALA A 222 9.90 -5.44 -22.62
C ALA A 222 8.96 -5.98 -23.71
N GLY A 223 7.81 -6.51 -23.29
CA GLY A 223 6.80 -7.05 -24.19
C GLY A 223 7.31 -8.29 -24.94
N LYS A 224 7.38 -8.22 -26.27
CA LYS A 224 7.94 -9.32 -27.09
C LYS A 224 9.45 -9.51 -26.89
N ASP A 225 10.14 -8.45 -26.46
CA ASP A 225 11.59 -8.41 -26.23
C ASP A 225 11.91 -8.47 -24.72
N PHE A 226 10.96 -8.91 -23.90
CA PHE A 226 11.15 -9.12 -22.46
C PHE A 226 12.06 -10.33 -22.21
N ILE A 227 13.03 -10.14 -21.33
CA ILE A 227 13.89 -11.18 -20.77
C ILE A 227 13.93 -10.93 -19.26
N ASP A 228 13.74 -11.97 -18.45
CA ASP A 228 13.87 -11.86 -16.99
C ASP A 228 15.30 -11.48 -16.58
N PHE A 229 15.46 -10.71 -15.50
CA PHE A 229 16.77 -10.27 -14.99
C PHE A 229 17.80 -11.40 -14.85
N GLY A 230 17.38 -12.59 -14.39
CA GLY A 230 18.27 -13.76 -14.25
C GLY A 230 18.69 -14.42 -15.57
N SER A 231 18.01 -14.08 -16.68
CA SER A 231 18.21 -14.67 -18.01
C SER A 231 18.92 -13.73 -19.01
N VAL A 232 19.21 -12.48 -18.62
CA VAL A 232 19.91 -11.51 -19.48
C VAL A 232 21.40 -11.84 -19.59
N ASP A 233 21.95 -11.78 -20.81
CA ASP A 233 23.40 -11.75 -21.05
C ASP A 233 23.97 -10.39 -20.65
N TRP A 234 24.12 -10.18 -19.34
CA TRP A 234 24.66 -8.97 -18.75
C TRP A 234 26.06 -8.66 -19.28
N GLY A 235 26.90 -9.67 -19.52
CA GLY A 235 28.24 -9.48 -20.07
C GLY A 235 28.20 -8.79 -21.44
N LYS A 236 27.32 -9.22 -22.34
CA LYS A 236 27.13 -8.57 -23.65
C LYS A 236 26.42 -7.23 -23.53
N LEU A 237 25.36 -7.14 -22.73
CA LEU A 237 24.56 -5.92 -22.62
C LEU A 237 25.36 -4.76 -22.01
N LEU A 238 26.11 -5.01 -20.93
CA LEU A 238 26.96 -3.99 -20.29
C LEU A 238 28.07 -3.51 -21.23
N ARG A 239 28.71 -4.42 -21.99
CA ARG A 239 29.68 -4.04 -23.03
C ARG A 239 29.06 -3.18 -24.14
N ASN A 240 27.85 -3.50 -24.60
CA ASN A 240 27.13 -2.68 -25.58
C ASN A 240 26.83 -1.26 -25.05
N HIS A 241 26.56 -1.14 -23.75
CA HIS A 241 26.38 0.15 -23.07
C HIS A 241 27.69 0.83 -22.66
N GLY A 242 28.86 0.22 -22.93
CA GLY A 242 30.17 0.77 -22.60
C GLY A 242 30.51 0.75 -21.10
N ILE A 243 29.91 -0.16 -20.33
CA ILE A 243 30.12 -0.29 -18.88
C ILE A 243 31.13 -1.41 -18.60
N SER A 244 32.21 -1.06 -17.89
CA SER A 244 33.27 -1.96 -17.45
C SER A 244 33.36 -2.13 -15.93
N ASP A 245 32.90 -1.14 -15.15
CA ASP A 245 32.92 -1.16 -13.69
C ASP A 245 31.52 -1.43 -13.12
N LEU A 246 31.33 -2.64 -12.58
CA LEU A 246 30.07 -3.07 -11.95
C LEU A 246 29.77 -2.38 -10.62
N SER A 247 30.76 -1.72 -9.99
CA SER A 247 30.55 -0.90 -8.80
C SER A 247 29.95 0.47 -9.12
N ARG A 248 29.93 0.87 -10.40
CA ARG A 248 29.27 2.09 -10.87
C ARG A 248 27.89 1.84 -11.50
N VAL A 249 27.31 0.66 -11.25
CA VAL A 249 25.95 0.27 -11.66
C VAL A 249 25.03 0.22 -10.43
N LEU A 250 23.87 0.86 -10.54
CA LEU A 250 22.77 0.77 -9.58
C LEU A 250 21.66 -0.12 -10.15
N VAL A 251 21.19 -1.09 -9.36
CA VAL A 251 20.04 -1.95 -9.70
C VAL A 251 18.86 -1.65 -8.77
N PHE A 252 17.66 -1.56 -9.33
CA PHE A 252 16.40 -1.36 -8.61
C PHE A 252 15.40 -2.47 -8.95
N PHE A 253 14.78 -3.06 -7.93
CA PHE A 253 13.78 -4.13 -8.07
C PHE A 253 12.42 -3.69 -7.48
N ASP A 254 11.39 -3.73 -8.33
CA ASP A 254 9.97 -3.40 -8.12
C ASP A 254 9.13 -4.42 -8.94
N ASP A 255 9.59 -5.69 -8.99
CA ASP A 255 9.08 -6.76 -9.87
C ASP A 255 8.39 -7.93 -9.14
N HIS A 256 8.20 -7.78 -7.83
CA HIS A 256 7.53 -8.73 -6.93
C HIS A 256 8.02 -10.19 -7.09
N GLN A 257 9.31 -10.35 -7.40
CA GLN A 257 10.04 -11.61 -7.25
C GLN A 257 10.73 -11.63 -5.87
N SER A 258 11.00 -12.81 -5.32
CA SER A 258 11.73 -12.90 -4.03
C SER A 258 13.07 -12.15 -4.07
N GLU A 259 13.32 -11.32 -3.06
CA GLU A 259 14.56 -10.56 -2.94
C GLU A 259 15.77 -11.50 -2.85
N LEU A 260 15.65 -12.66 -2.19
CA LEU A 260 16.70 -13.69 -2.14
C LEU A 260 17.17 -14.11 -3.54
N LYS A 261 16.22 -14.35 -4.44
CA LYS A 261 16.44 -14.77 -5.83
C LYS A 261 17.08 -13.65 -6.64
N ARG A 262 16.63 -12.41 -6.48
CA ARG A 262 17.23 -11.24 -7.14
C ARG A 262 18.62 -10.89 -6.60
N LEU A 263 18.85 -10.99 -5.29
CA LEU A 263 20.14 -10.81 -4.62
C LEU A 263 21.19 -11.81 -5.13
N LYS A 264 20.83 -13.09 -5.21
CA LYS A 264 21.66 -14.15 -5.80
C LYS A 264 22.02 -13.83 -7.25
N GLN A 265 21.02 -13.57 -8.10
CA GLN A 265 21.21 -13.23 -9.52
C GLN A 265 22.14 -12.02 -9.70
N ALA A 266 21.96 -10.97 -8.90
CA ALA A 266 22.81 -9.77 -8.94
C ALA A 266 24.25 -10.04 -8.45
N SER A 267 24.41 -10.86 -7.40
CA SER A 267 25.73 -11.25 -6.88
C SER A 267 26.53 -12.07 -7.90
N ILE A 268 25.89 -13.02 -8.59
CA ILE A 268 26.49 -13.86 -9.65
C ILE A 268 27.01 -13.01 -10.82
N VAL A 269 26.29 -11.93 -11.17
CA VAL A 269 26.76 -10.97 -12.20
C VAL A 269 27.89 -10.07 -11.67
N GLY A 270 27.95 -9.83 -10.35
CA GLY A 270 28.94 -8.97 -9.71
C GLY A 270 28.47 -7.53 -9.45
N PHE A 271 27.17 -7.24 -9.61
CA PHE A 271 26.60 -5.96 -9.21
C PHE A 271 26.73 -5.76 -7.70
N ARG A 272 26.88 -4.51 -7.25
CA ARG A 272 27.13 -4.18 -5.83
C ARG A 272 26.08 -3.32 -5.17
N HIS A 273 25.47 -2.38 -5.90
CA HIS A 273 24.51 -1.42 -5.36
C HIS A 273 23.10 -1.82 -5.81
N ILE A 274 22.27 -2.21 -4.86
CA ILE A 274 20.92 -2.73 -5.12
C ILE A 274 19.92 -2.00 -4.21
N ILE A 275 18.75 -1.67 -4.77
CA ILE A 275 17.58 -1.17 -4.05
C ILE A 275 16.42 -2.16 -4.27
N PHE A 276 15.71 -2.49 -3.20
CA PHE A 276 14.47 -3.26 -3.23
C PHE A 276 13.29 -2.38 -2.78
N GLU A 277 12.25 -2.29 -3.61
CA GLU A 277 10.89 -1.88 -3.21
C GLU A 277 10.26 -2.99 -2.33
N ASP A 278 9.21 -2.66 -1.58
CA ASP A 278 8.34 -3.59 -0.86
C ASP A 278 9.11 -4.61 0.03
N ASN A 279 10.08 -4.16 0.82
CA ASN A 279 10.86 -4.98 1.77
C ASN A 279 10.01 -5.35 3.01
N TYR A 280 9.01 -6.20 2.76
CA TYR A 280 7.88 -6.48 3.62
C TYR A 280 8.24 -6.97 5.02
N ASP A 281 7.40 -6.57 5.99
CA ASP A 281 7.36 -7.17 7.32
C ASP A 281 7.00 -8.67 7.30
N THR A 282 7.42 -9.37 8.34
CA THR A 282 7.12 -10.80 8.56
C THR A 282 5.63 -11.05 8.74
N GLY A 283 5.10 -12.05 8.04
CA GLY A 283 3.66 -12.37 7.97
C GLY A 283 2.88 -11.61 6.89
N THR A 284 3.47 -10.70 6.11
CA THR A 284 2.76 -9.94 5.05
C THR A 284 3.48 -9.91 3.71
N GLY A 285 2.96 -9.17 2.73
CA GLY A 285 3.59 -9.04 1.41
C GLY A 285 3.30 -10.17 0.41
N ASP A 286 3.77 -10.01 -0.82
CA ASP A 286 3.53 -10.95 -1.93
C ASP A 286 4.79 -11.66 -2.46
N HIS A 287 5.97 -11.31 -1.93
CA HIS A 287 7.23 -11.99 -2.18
C HIS A 287 8.10 -12.00 -0.91
N TYR A 288 9.06 -12.92 -0.85
CA TYR A 288 9.93 -13.13 0.32
C TYR A 288 11.08 -12.10 0.32
N SER A 289 10.99 -11.15 1.24
CA SER A 289 11.82 -9.94 1.37
C SER A 289 13.11 -10.14 2.16
N LEU A 290 14.08 -9.22 2.05
CA LEU A 290 15.29 -9.24 2.88
C LEU A 290 14.94 -9.20 4.37
N ARG A 291 13.97 -8.39 4.76
CA ARG A 291 13.51 -8.25 6.13
C ARG A 291 12.88 -9.55 6.65
N GLN A 292 12.09 -10.26 5.84
CA GLN A 292 11.59 -11.60 6.17
C GLN A 292 12.67 -12.68 6.26
N ILE A 293 13.80 -12.50 5.58
CA ILE A 293 14.95 -13.42 5.65
C ILE A 293 15.78 -13.16 6.92
N CYS A 294 15.92 -11.88 7.29
CA CYS A 294 16.73 -11.42 8.41
C CYS A 294 15.98 -11.33 9.75
N ASP A 295 14.65 -11.45 9.74
CA ASP A 295 13.85 -11.64 10.95
C ASP A 295 14.21 -13.00 11.58
N GLN A 296 14.86 -12.98 12.74
CA GLN A 296 15.49 -14.12 13.40
C GLN A 296 15.52 -13.90 14.91
N GLU A 297 15.41 -14.97 15.70
CA GLU A 297 15.46 -14.95 17.18
C GLU A 297 16.73 -14.31 17.77
N HIS A 298 17.83 -14.26 17.02
CA HIS A 298 19.11 -13.70 17.44
C HIS A 298 19.40 -12.30 16.86
N ILE A 299 18.39 -11.69 16.22
CA ILE A 299 18.41 -10.34 15.67
C ILE A 299 17.43 -9.49 16.49
N ARG A 300 17.91 -8.39 17.08
CA ARG A 300 17.10 -7.51 17.92
C ARG A 300 15.86 -7.03 17.17
N GLY A 301 14.68 -7.26 17.74
CA GLY A 301 13.39 -6.92 17.12
C GLY A 301 12.83 -7.98 16.16
N GLY A 302 13.53 -9.09 15.96
CA GLY A 302 13.06 -10.27 15.23
C GLY A 302 12.81 -11.48 16.12
N GLY A 303 12.35 -12.57 15.50
CA GLY A 303 11.84 -13.77 16.17
C GLY A 303 10.47 -13.52 16.80
N HIS A 304 9.51 -14.44 16.61
CA HIS A 304 8.10 -14.19 16.95
C HIS A 304 7.43 -15.32 17.74
N SER A 305 6.47 -14.95 18.58
CA SER A 305 5.64 -15.84 19.39
C SER A 305 4.28 -16.12 18.73
N CYS A 306 3.94 -17.39 18.56
CA CYS A 306 2.62 -17.83 18.08
C CYS A 306 1.61 -18.12 19.19
N PHE A 307 1.94 -17.82 20.45
CA PHE A 307 1.02 -17.95 21.58
C PHE A 307 0.03 -16.77 21.62
N TRP A 308 -1.27 -17.07 21.54
CA TRP A 308 -2.37 -16.10 21.42
C TRP A 308 -2.57 -15.21 22.66
N ASP A 309 -2.10 -15.67 23.81
CA ASP A 309 -2.12 -14.97 25.10
C ASP A 309 -0.79 -14.25 25.43
N SER A 310 0.18 -14.27 24.50
CA SER A 310 1.46 -13.59 24.67
C SER A 310 1.36 -12.06 24.60
N ASP A 311 2.35 -11.38 25.19
CA ASP A 311 2.47 -9.92 25.10
C ASP A 311 2.63 -9.42 23.65
N GLU A 312 3.29 -10.19 22.79
CA GLU A 312 3.38 -9.87 21.36
C GLU A 312 2.00 -9.89 20.70
N ALA A 313 1.20 -10.94 20.92
CA ALA A 313 -0.17 -11.03 20.38
C ALA A 313 -1.05 -9.87 20.87
N ARG A 314 -0.98 -9.56 22.17
CA ARG A 314 -1.69 -8.43 22.78
C ARG A 314 -1.28 -7.06 22.21
N LEU A 315 0.02 -6.87 21.94
CA LEU A 315 0.54 -5.65 21.32
C LEU A 315 0.10 -5.56 19.85
N ARG A 316 0.28 -6.62 19.06
CA ARG A 316 -0.11 -6.69 17.64
C ARG A 316 -1.58 -6.35 17.42
N SER A 317 -2.50 -6.92 18.20
CA SER A 317 -3.92 -6.62 18.04
C SER A 317 -4.26 -5.17 18.40
N ARG A 318 -3.59 -4.60 19.43
CA ARG A 318 -3.67 -3.17 19.70
C ARG A 318 -3.14 -2.33 18.53
N ARG A 319 -2.10 -2.76 17.79
CA ARG A 319 -1.60 -2.06 16.60
C ARG A 319 -2.54 -2.18 15.40
N LYS A 320 -3.13 -3.35 15.16
CA LYS A 320 -4.03 -3.62 14.02
C LYS A 320 -5.19 -2.64 13.93
N SER A 321 -5.72 -2.21 15.07
CA SER A 321 -6.79 -1.20 15.14
C SER A 321 -6.42 0.21 14.65
N PHE A 322 -5.14 0.49 14.36
CA PHE A 322 -4.66 1.80 13.90
C PHE A 322 -3.86 1.78 12.58
N TRP A 323 -3.25 0.65 12.20
CA TRP A 323 -2.31 0.59 11.06
C TRP A 323 -2.63 -0.56 10.10
N GLU A 324 -2.78 -0.26 8.82
CA GLU A 324 -3.31 -1.18 7.79
C GLU A 324 -2.41 -2.41 7.57
N LYS A 325 -1.09 -2.23 7.61
CA LYS A 325 -0.07 -3.28 7.47
C LYS A 325 0.48 -3.79 8.81
N ALA A 326 -0.07 -3.40 9.95
CA ALA A 326 0.18 -4.15 11.19
C ALA A 326 -0.35 -5.58 11.01
N VAL A 327 0.40 -6.56 11.52
CA VAL A 327 0.15 -8.00 11.31
C VAL A 327 -0.29 -8.64 12.62
N GLU A 328 -1.49 -9.19 12.63
CA GLU A 328 -2.05 -9.97 13.75
C GLU A 328 -1.39 -11.35 13.90
N THR A 329 -1.61 -12.00 15.04
CA THR A 329 -1.02 -13.33 15.33
C THR A 329 -1.50 -14.41 14.35
N ASP A 330 -2.74 -14.32 13.86
CA ASP A 330 -3.34 -15.28 12.91
C ASP A 330 -2.87 -15.06 11.46
N GLU A 331 -2.56 -13.82 11.11
CA GLU A 331 -1.89 -13.44 9.85
C GLU A 331 -0.41 -13.87 9.85
N LEU A 332 0.27 -13.71 10.99
CA LEU A 332 1.69 -14.04 11.18
C LEU A 332 1.97 -15.54 11.17
N CYS A 333 1.24 -16.31 11.98
CA CYS A 333 1.63 -17.67 12.34
C CYS A 333 0.99 -18.73 11.44
N GLY A 334 1.83 -19.59 10.87
CA GLY A 334 1.42 -20.74 10.08
C GLY A 334 1.09 -21.99 10.89
N LYS A 335 1.16 -23.14 10.22
CA LYS A 335 1.13 -24.46 10.86
C LYS A 335 2.47 -24.68 11.59
N ASP A 336 2.46 -25.45 12.67
CA ASP A 336 3.66 -25.83 13.43
C ASP A 336 4.47 -24.60 13.90
N ASP A 337 3.75 -23.56 14.36
CA ASP A 337 4.25 -22.26 14.83
C ASP A 337 5.18 -21.52 13.84
N ALA A 338 4.99 -21.78 12.53
CA ALA A 338 5.78 -21.16 11.47
C ALA A 338 5.44 -19.69 11.25
N TRP A 339 6.06 -18.79 12.01
CA TRP A 339 5.96 -17.34 11.87
C TRP A 339 6.77 -16.76 10.71
N TRP A 340 7.82 -17.46 10.24
CA TRP A 340 8.79 -16.94 9.27
C TRP A 340 8.23 -16.78 7.84
N GLY A 341 8.82 -15.83 7.08
CA GLY A 341 8.34 -15.47 5.75
C GLY A 341 6.90 -14.95 5.80
N VAL A 342 5.99 -15.63 5.10
CA VAL A 342 4.56 -15.55 5.42
C VAL A 342 4.05 -16.91 5.81
N ARG A 343 3.79 -17.12 7.12
CA ARG A 343 3.19 -18.34 7.67
C ARG A 343 3.94 -19.64 7.31
N GLY A 344 5.28 -19.56 7.20
CA GLY A 344 6.16 -20.65 6.79
C GLY A 344 6.44 -20.73 5.27
N TYR A 345 5.92 -19.80 4.47
CA TYR A 345 6.10 -19.79 3.00
C TYR A 345 7.05 -18.70 2.53
N MET A 346 8.00 -19.09 1.68
CA MET A 346 8.74 -18.21 0.79
C MET A 346 7.86 -17.92 -0.44
N ARG A 347 7.34 -16.69 -0.52
CA ARG A 347 6.54 -16.20 -1.64
C ARG A 347 7.43 -15.68 -2.78
N ASP A 348 6.97 -15.84 -4.02
CA ASP A 348 7.62 -15.36 -5.24
C ASP A 348 6.56 -15.09 -6.32
N ASN A 349 6.89 -14.23 -7.28
CA ASN A 349 6.06 -13.91 -8.45
C ASN A 349 4.63 -13.44 -8.09
N PHE A 350 4.51 -12.31 -7.39
CA PHE A 350 3.23 -11.74 -6.96
C PHE A 350 2.34 -12.74 -6.19
N ASN A 351 2.92 -13.50 -5.25
CA ASN A 351 2.26 -14.55 -4.45
C ASN A 351 1.63 -15.71 -5.29
N HIS A 352 1.98 -15.84 -6.57
CA HIS A 352 1.54 -16.97 -7.41
C HIS A 352 2.46 -18.20 -7.29
N SER A 353 3.65 -18.07 -6.70
CA SER A 353 4.60 -19.16 -6.47
C SER A 353 5.05 -19.20 -5.02
N ASN A 354 4.51 -20.13 -4.23
CA ASN A 354 4.70 -20.16 -2.78
C ASN A 354 5.36 -21.48 -2.35
N LYS A 355 6.65 -21.44 -2.01
CA LYS A 355 7.39 -22.60 -1.49
C LYS A 355 7.29 -22.63 0.04
N ALA A 356 6.70 -23.68 0.61
CA ALA A 356 6.85 -23.94 2.04
C ALA A 356 8.33 -24.19 2.38
N ILE A 357 8.83 -23.56 3.44
CA ILE A 357 10.21 -23.72 3.90
C ILE A 357 10.24 -24.03 5.40
N SER A 358 11.14 -24.91 5.81
CA SER A 358 11.43 -25.19 7.21
C SER A 358 12.16 -24.01 7.89
N TYR A 359 12.07 -23.90 9.22
CA TYR A 359 12.88 -22.95 10.01
C TYR A 359 14.37 -23.06 9.68
N LYS A 360 14.86 -24.28 9.45
CA LYS A 360 16.25 -24.55 9.05
C LYS A 360 16.60 -23.91 7.71
N GLU A 361 15.75 -24.03 6.69
CA GLU A 361 15.96 -23.36 5.40
C GLU A 361 15.89 -21.84 5.52
N HIS A 362 14.94 -21.32 6.30
CA HIS A 362 14.81 -19.89 6.59
C HIS A 362 16.09 -19.32 7.26
N PHE A 363 16.59 -19.99 8.31
CA PHE A 363 17.87 -19.66 8.95
C PHE A 363 19.07 -19.78 8.00
N GLN A 364 19.10 -20.80 7.13
CA GLN A 364 20.15 -20.94 6.12
C GLN A 364 20.12 -19.81 5.08
N ASN A 365 18.92 -19.39 4.64
CA ASN A 365 18.74 -18.21 3.79
C ASN A 365 19.24 -16.93 4.48
N SER A 366 18.98 -16.78 5.79
CA SER A 366 19.50 -15.68 6.61
C SER A 366 21.03 -15.61 6.59
N ARG A 367 21.71 -16.75 6.83
CA ARG A 367 23.17 -16.81 6.79
C ARG A 367 23.75 -16.56 5.40
N LEU A 368 23.07 -17.00 4.33
CA LEU A 368 23.45 -16.64 2.95
C LEU A 368 23.41 -15.12 2.77
N VAL A 369 22.30 -14.48 3.14
CA VAL A 369 22.11 -13.02 3.02
C VAL A 369 23.14 -12.24 3.83
N GLU A 370 23.35 -12.57 5.11
CA GLU A 370 24.41 -11.97 5.93
C GLU A 370 25.79 -12.11 5.27
N SER A 371 26.13 -13.29 4.74
CA SER A 371 27.44 -13.54 4.10
C SER A 371 27.68 -12.77 2.79
N VAL A 372 26.65 -12.23 2.13
CA VAL A 372 26.82 -11.36 0.95
C VAL A 372 26.69 -9.87 1.26
N LEU A 373 25.92 -9.47 2.27
CA LEU A 373 25.69 -8.07 2.66
C LEU A 373 26.91 -7.39 3.31
N ASP A 374 27.44 -6.37 2.63
CA ASP A 374 28.46 -5.47 3.16
C ASP A 374 27.84 -4.23 3.81
N LEU A 375 26.63 -3.83 3.42
CA LEU A 375 25.82 -2.75 4.02
C LEU A 375 24.33 -3.04 3.83
N TYR A 376 23.51 -2.73 4.83
CA TYR A 376 22.04 -2.73 4.77
C TYR A 376 21.50 -1.41 5.34
N TRP A 377 20.52 -0.81 4.66
CA TRP A 377 19.84 0.41 5.10
C TRP A 377 18.39 0.42 4.63
N GLU A 378 17.45 0.63 5.54
CA GLU A 378 16.05 0.94 5.21
C GLU A 378 15.88 2.45 5.11
N LEU A 379 15.22 2.90 4.05
CA LEU A 379 14.76 4.28 3.89
C LEU A 379 13.74 4.61 4.99
N PRO A 380 13.98 5.61 5.87
CA PRO A 380 12.97 6.01 6.83
C PRO A 380 11.77 6.70 6.16
N PRO A 381 10.57 6.64 6.75
CA PRO A 381 9.43 7.43 6.30
C PRO A 381 9.78 8.92 6.26
N VAL A 382 9.31 9.65 5.27
CA VAL A 382 9.72 11.06 5.04
C VAL A 382 9.27 11.97 6.18
N ALA A 383 8.08 11.73 6.72
CA ALA A 383 7.56 12.44 7.87
C ALA A 383 6.57 11.56 8.64
N GLY A 384 6.50 11.74 9.96
CA GLY A 384 5.67 10.91 10.82
C GLY A 384 4.16 10.95 10.51
N PRO A 385 3.37 9.99 11.01
CA PRO A 385 1.94 9.89 10.72
C PRO A 385 1.12 11.10 11.17
N SER A 386 1.53 11.84 12.21
CA SER A 386 0.85 13.08 12.64
C SER A 386 1.05 14.24 11.67
N LEU A 387 1.91 14.10 10.66
CA LEU A 387 2.18 15.10 9.62
C LEU A 387 1.67 14.65 8.25
N THR A 388 1.76 13.35 7.95
CA THR A 388 1.40 12.77 6.64
C THR A 388 0.00 12.15 6.60
N HIS A 389 -0.61 11.89 7.76
CA HIS A 389 -1.89 11.18 7.93
C HIS A 389 -1.91 9.75 7.33
N GLN A 390 -0.74 9.17 7.03
CA GLN A 390 -0.67 7.82 6.48
C GLN A 390 -0.93 6.76 7.56
N THR A 391 -1.81 5.81 7.25
CA THR A 391 -2.19 4.67 8.10
C THR A 391 -1.57 3.36 7.63
N ARG A 392 -0.88 3.37 6.49
CA ARG A 392 -0.38 2.16 5.82
C ARG A 392 0.58 1.34 6.68
N TYR A 393 1.67 1.91 7.19
CA TYR A 393 2.71 1.19 7.93
C TYR A 393 2.54 1.30 9.45
N ASP A 394 3.18 0.41 10.21
CA ASP A 394 3.25 0.52 11.67
C ASP A 394 4.56 1.24 12.09
N PRO A 395 4.50 2.41 12.76
CA PRO A 395 5.69 3.09 13.30
C PRO A 395 6.59 2.28 14.24
N ALA A 396 6.07 1.29 14.96
CA ALA A 396 6.88 0.39 15.80
C ALA A 396 7.64 -0.68 14.98
N ARG A 397 7.37 -0.76 13.67
CA ARG A 397 8.06 -1.59 12.67
C ARG A 397 8.66 -0.73 11.54
N ALA A 398 9.06 0.51 11.83
CA ALA A 398 9.87 1.33 10.92
C ALA A 398 10.99 2.06 11.69
N SER A 399 11.97 2.60 10.96
CA SER A 399 12.95 3.55 11.50
C SER A 399 12.32 4.92 11.75
N ASP A 400 12.93 5.71 12.63
CA ASP A 400 12.46 7.06 12.97
C ASP A 400 12.37 7.95 11.71
N PRO A 401 11.25 8.65 11.48
CA PRO A 401 11.04 9.39 10.23
C PRO A 401 11.97 10.60 10.09
N ILE A 402 12.28 10.98 8.85
CA ILE A 402 13.21 12.08 8.53
C ILE A 402 12.71 13.42 9.12
N ILE A 403 11.39 13.57 9.25
CA ILE A 403 10.72 14.65 9.99
C ILE A 403 9.79 14.04 11.04
N GLU A 404 10.22 14.07 12.30
CA GLU A 404 9.46 13.59 13.47
C GLU A 404 8.07 14.24 13.58
N ASP A 405 7.14 13.55 14.26
CA ASP A 405 5.82 14.10 14.58
C ASP A 405 5.89 15.41 15.39
N GLY A 406 4.88 16.26 15.22
CA GLY A 406 4.85 17.60 15.81
C GLY A 406 5.78 18.63 15.16
N ARG A 407 6.73 18.24 14.28
CA ARG A 407 7.66 19.16 13.59
C ARG A 407 7.02 19.89 12.39
N PHE A 408 5.73 20.25 12.48
CA PHE A 408 4.91 20.79 11.37
C PHE A 408 5.54 21.99 10.66
N GLY A 409 6.19 22.92 11.38
CA GLY A 409 6.87 24.05 10.77
C GLY A 409 8.02 23.67 9.82
N MET A 410 8.68 22.53 10.04
CA MET A 410 9.69 21.98 9.13
C MET A 410 9.04 21.32 7.91
N PHE A 411 7.99 20.51 8.14
CA PHE A 411 7.18 19.86 7.10
C PHE A 411 6.58 20.89 6.13
N GLN A 412 6.07 22.01 6.65
CA GLN A 412 5.58 23.13 5.86
C GLN A 412 6.70 23.87 5.11
N ARG A 413 7.85 24.15 5.76
CA ARG A 413 8.99 24.87 5.14
C ARG A 413 9.58 24.11 3.96
N ILE A 414 9.72 22.79 4.07
CA ILE A 414 10.24 21.91 3.01
C ILE A 414 9.21 21.76 1.87
N GLY A 415 7.94 22.11 2.13
CA GLY A 415 6.88 22.13 1.13
C GLY A 415 6.04 20.85 1.06
N LEU A 416 6.33 19.84 1.90
CA LEU A 416 5.57 18.58 1.95
C LEU A 416 4.09 18.82 2.26
N ALA A 417 3.77 19.86 3.05
CA ALA A 417 2.40 20.28 3.34
C ALA A 417 1.62 20.85 2.11
N ARG A 418 2.25 20.99 0.94
CA ARG A 418 1.57 21.30 -0.33
C ARG A 418 1.14 20.05 -1.11
N LEU A 419 1.69 18.89 -0.77
CA LEU A 419 1.38 17.62 -1.42
C LEU A 419 0.07 17.07 -0.87
N ASP A 420 -0.74 16.46 -1.75
CA ASP A 420 -1.95 15.76 -1.35
C ASP A 420 -1.60 14.56 -0.45
N ALA A 421 -2.29 14.41 0.68
CA ALA A 421 -1.96 13.40 1.69
C ALA A 421 -1.91 11.95 1.13
N SER A 422 -2.66 11.66 0.06
CA SER A 422 -2.65 10.34 -0.58
C SER A 422 -1.29 9.95 -1.19
N VAL A 423 -0.38 10.90 -1.46
CA VAL A 423 0.97 10.56 -1.96
C VAL A 423 1.83 9.87 -0.91
N PHE A 424 1.53 10.06 0.38
CA PHE A 424 2.26 9.46 1.50
C PHE A 424 1.67 8.11 1.94
N ASN A 425 0.39 7.79 1.64
CA ASN A 425 -0.23 6.51 2.03
C ASN A 425 0.20 5.33 1.14
N GLY A 426 1.52 5.23 0.90
CA GLY A 426 2.17 4.27 0.01
C GLY A 426 3.44 3.62 0.59
N TYR A 427 3.96 4.08 1.74
CA TYR A 427 5.16 3.48 2.35
C TYR A 427 4.97 2.01 2.74
N THR A 428 5.91 1.17 2.29
CA THR A 428 6.10 -0.25 2.65
C THR A 428 7.60 -0.56 2.54
N GLN A 429 8.39 0.04 3.43
CA GLN A 429 9.84 -0.17 3.63
C GLN A 429 10.65 -0.39 2.34
N MET A 430 11.33 0.63 1.84
CA MET A 430 12.32 0.46 0.76
C MET A 430 13.71 0.17 1.35
N SER A 431 14.44 -0.83 0.86
CA SER A 431 15.82 -1.12 1.30
C SER A 431 16.86 -0.74 0.24
N TYR A 432 18.02 -0.28 0.68
CA TYR A 432 19.24 -0.18 -0.12
C TYR A 432 20.32 -1.06 0.53
N VAL A 433 20.98 -1.85 -0.30
CA VAL A 433 22.07 -2.74 0.12
C VAL A 433 23.32 -2.55 -0.73
N GLN A 434 24.47 -2.71 -0.07
CA GLN A 434 25.72 -2.97 -0.75
C GLN A 434 26.09 -4.45 -0.54
N ILE A 435 26.33 -5.19 -1.62
CA ILE A 435 26.84 -6.57 -1.55
C ILE A 435 28.28 -6.69 -2.06
N SER A 436 28.96 -7.73 -1.59
CA SER A 436 30.21 -8.19 -2.18
C SER A 436 29.93 -8.74 -3.59
N GLY A 437 30.72 -8.31 -4.58
CA GLY A 437 30.61 -8.82 -5.94
C GLY A 437 31.09 -10.28 -6.05
N SER A 438 30.37 -11.08 -6.85
CA SER A 438 30.71 -12.46 -7.26
C SER A 438 31.20 -13.37 -6.11
N MET A 439 30.43 -13.40 -5.02
CA MET A 439 30.60 -14.40 -3.94
C MET A 439 29.83 -15.70 -4.21
N LEU A 440 28.86 -15.67 -5.12
CA LEU A 440 27.97 -16.79 -5.45
C LEU A 440 28.19 -17.29 -6.88
N SER A 441 28.05 -18.60 -7.08
CA SER A 441 28.19 -19.28 -8.35
C SER A 441 26.85 -19.43 -9.08
N ARG A 442 26.87 -19.91 -10.33
CA ARG A 442 25.64 -20.26 -11.06
C ARG A 442 24.89 -21.46 -10.47
N GLU A 443 25.50 -22.24 -9.59
CA GLU A 443 24.86 -23.36 -8.90
C GLU A 443 24.09 -22.89 -7.66
N ASP A 444 24.35 -21.67 -7.18
CA ASP A 444 23.69 -21.03 -6.05
C ASP A 444 22.43 -20.22 -6.43
N ALA A 445 22.00 -20.22 -7.70
CA ALA A 445 20.94 -19.35 -8.24
C ALA A 445 19.51 -19.79 -7.84
#